data_AF-L7EWT5-F1
#
_entry.id   AF-L7EWT5-F1
#
_cell.length_a   1.000
_cell.length_b   1.000
_cell.length_c   1.000
_cell.angle_alpha   90.00
_cell.angle_beta   90.00
_cell.angle_gamma   90.00
#
_symmetry.space_group_name_H-M   'P 1'
#
loop_
_entity.id
_entity.type
_entity.pdbx_description
1 polymer ?
#
loop_
_entity_poly.entity_id
_entity_poly.type
_entity_poly.pdbx_seq_one_letter_code
_entity_poly.pdbx_strand_id
1 'polypeptide(L)'
;MASAPSPAPSSSPPPPTFQPVLERIAEEIGRTPGRGRPADYIPALAARDPRSFGMAVAELDGTVYGVGDWRQPFSAQSVTKVFTLALDLAREGDELWEHVGREPSGNPFNSLIQLEYENGIPRNPFINAGALVVTDRLHTRTGDAAGALLDFLRTESGNPGLTFDKEVAASEAGRGHRNAALAHFMASYGNIDNPVPDLLDQYFRQCSVEASAPTSPSPPASWPGTASEPTAPAS
;
A
#
# COMPACT_ATOMS: atom_id res chain seq x y z
N MET A 1 -31.58 -62.34 6.78
CA MET A 1 -31.21 -61.07 6.13
C MET A 1 -31.00 -60.04 7.22
N ALA A 2 -29.74 -59.72 7.54
CA ALA A 2 -29.42 -58.70 8.54
C ALA A 2 -29.35 -57.33 7.84
N SER A 3 -30.12 -56.37 8.32
CA SER A 3 -30.15 -55.00 7.79
C SER A 3 -28.88 -54.26 8.20
N ALA A 4 -28.18 -53.66 7.24
CA ALA A 4 -27.00 -52.84 7.52
C ALA A 4 -27.40 -51.53 8.22
N PRO A 5 -26.64 -51.07 9.24
CA PRO A 5 -26.93 -49.80 9.89
C PRO A 5 -26.62 -48.62 8.95
N SER A 6 -27.51 -47.62 8.94
CA SER A 6 -27.29 -46.37 8.20
C SER A 6 -26.09 -45.60 8.78
N PRO A 7 -25.25 -44.97 7.94
CA PRO A 7 -24.12 -44.20 8.41
C PRO A 7 -24.62 -42.98 9.20
N ALA A 8 -24.01 -42.75 10.37
CA ALA A 8 -24.28 -41.57 11.18
C ALA A 8 -23.85 -40.30 10.42
N PRO A 9 -24.58 -39.18 10.54
CA PRO A 9 -24.17 -37.93 9.93
C PRO A 9 -22.85 -37.46 10.55
N SER A 10 -21.81 -37.38 9.71
CA SER A 10 -20.56 -36.71 10.01
C SER A 10 -20.82 -35.21 10.17
N SER A 11 -21.02 -34.74 11.39
CA SER A 11 -21.16 -33.32 11.70
C SER A 11 -19.86 -32.80 12.30
N SER A 12 -18.79 -32.73 11.49
CA SER A 12 -17.69 -31.84 11.84
C SER A 12 -18.24 -30.40 11.85
N PRO A 13 -17.96 -29.60 12.88
CA PRO A 13 -18.36 -28.19 12.87
C PRO A 13 -17.76 -27.52 11.63
N PRO A 14 -18.47 -26.57 11.00
CA PRO A 14 -17.91 -25.82 9.89
C PRO A 14 -16.59 -25.17 10.35
N PRO A 15 -15.61 -25.03 9.44
CA PRO A 15 -14.34 -24.40 9.78
C PRO A 15 -14.60 -23.00 10.39
N PRO A 16 -13.76 -22.57 11.35
CA PRO A 16 -13.93 -21.28 11.98
C PRO A 16 -13.92 -20.17 10.92
N THR A 17 -14.96 -19.34 10.90
CA THR A 17 -15.07 -18.21 9.98
C THR A 17 -14.59 -16.93 10.67
N PHE A 18 -14.01 -16.00 9.92
CA PHE A 18 -13.58 -14.71 10.49
C PHE A 18 -14.75 -13.75 10.76
N GLN A 19 -15.91 -13.96 10.12
CA GLN A 19 -17.06 -13.04 10.22
C GLN A 19 -17.45 -12.67 11.66
N PRO A 20 -17.65 -13.62 12.60
CA PRO A 20 -18.05 -13.28 13.98
C PRO A 20 -16.96 -12.49 14.73
N VAL A 21 -15.69 -12.69 14.36
CA VAL A 21 -14.56 -11.95 14.94
C VAL A 21 -14.59 -10.51 14.46
N LEU A 22 -14.79 -10.29 13.16
CA LEU A 22 -14.87 -8.94 12.58
C LEU A 22 -16.06 -8.16 13.15
N GLU A 23 -17.22 -8.80 13.29
CA GLU A 23 -18.43 -8.20 13.86
C GLU A 23 -18.22 -7.75 15.31
N ARG A 24 -17.59 -8.60 16.13
CA ARG A 24 -17.23 -8.24 17.51
C ARG A 24 -16.28 -7.05 17.57
N ILE A 25 -15.25 -7.01 16.72
CA ILE A 25 -14.32 -5.86 16.67
C ILE A 25 -15.05 -4.58 16.26
N ALA A 26 -15.93 -4.64 15.26
CA ALA A 26 -16.71 -3.48 14.82
C ALA A 26 -17.64 -2.97 15.94
N GLU A 27 -18.25 -3.87 16.70
CA GLU A 27 -19.08 -3.53 17.86
C GLU A 27 -18.28 -2.86 18.98
N GLU A 28 -17.10 -3.40 19.30
CA GLU A 28 -16.19 -2.83 20.30
C GLU A 28 -15.67 -1.44 19.90
N ILE A 29 -15.31 -1.26 18.62
CA ILE A 29 -14.89 0.05 18.09
C ILE A 29 -16.05 1.03 18.11
N GLY A 30 -17.25 0.63 17.71
CA GLY A 30 -18.45 1.49 17.72
C GLY A 30 -18.84 1.99 19.11
N ARG A 31 -18.47 1.26 20.17
CA ARG A 31 -18.66 1.68 21.58
C ARG A 31 -17.52 2.53 22.12
N THR A 32 -16.37 2.53 21.46
CA THR A 32 -15.20 3.28 21.90
C THR A 32 -15.36 4.75 21.52
N PRO A 33 -15.21 5.71 22.46
CA PRO A 33 -15.22 7.12 22.11
C PRO A 33 -14.17 7.43 21.06
N GLY A 34 -14.53 8.26 20.07
CA GLY A 34 -13.61 8.67 19.02
C GLY A 34 -12.30 9.22 19.60
N ARG A 35 -11.16 8.66 19.16
CA ARG A 35 -9.82 9.07 19.52
C ARG A 35 -9.03 9.45 18.26
N GLY A 36 -8.14 10.43 18.40
CA GLY A 36 -7.36 10.95 17.28
C GLY A 36 -8.07 12.07 16.52
N ARG A 37 -7.41 12.55 15.46
CA ARG A 37 -7.90 13.61 14.56
C ARG A 37 -7.61 13.15 13.13
N PRO A 38 -8.59 13.24 12.20
CA PRO A 38 -8.35 13.00 10.79
C PRO A 38 -7.18 13.82 10.26
N ALA A 39 -6.50 13.30 9.25
CA ALA A 39 -5.50 14.06 8.52
C ALA A 39 -6.15 15.30 7.88
N ASP A 40 -5.59 16.47 8.13
CA ASP A 40 -6.12 17.74 7.63
C ASP A 40 -5.04 18.63 7.01
N TYR A 41 -3.88 18.05 6.75
CA TYR A 41 -2.81 18.73 6.04
C TYR A 41 -3.19 19.00 4.58
N ILE A 42 -4.19 18.30 4.01
CA ILE A 42 -4.87 18.65 2.75
C ILE A 42 -6.41 18.68 2.91
N PRO A 43 -7.13 19.56 2.19
CA PRO A 43 -8.59 19.68 2.31
C PRO A 43 -9.38 18.40 1.99
N ALA A 44 -8.97 17.64 0.96
CA ALA A 44 -9.67 16.42 0.53
C ALA A 44 -9.69 15.31 1.60
N LEU A 45 -8.69 15.27 2.50
CA LEU A 45 -8.68 14.35 3.64
C LEU A 45 -9.47 14.91 4.83
N ALA A 46 -9.42 16.22 5.05
CA ALA A 46 -10.15 16.88 6.13
C ALA A 46 -11.67 16.74 6.00
N ALA A 47 -12.17 16.56 4.77
CA ALA A 47 -13.60 16.42 4.47
C ALA A 47 -14.19 15.03 4.77
N ARG A 48 -13.36 14.02 5.11
CA ARG A 48 -13.83 12.64 5.33
C ARG A 48 -14.53 12.51 6.70
N ASP A 49 -15.57 11.65 6.79
CA ASP A 49 -16.28 11.43 8.07
C ASP A 49 -15.32 10.76 9.06
N PRO A 50 -15.00 11.39 10.20
CA PRO A 50 -14.13 10.80 11.23
C PRO A 50 -14.69 9.51 11.86
N ARG A 51 -15.97 9.19 11.60
CA ARG A 51 -16.65 7.99 12.11
C ARG A 51 -16.68 6.85 11.10
N SER A 52 -16.24 7.06 9.86
CA SER A 52 -16.14 5.99 8.88
C SER A 52 -15.17 4.92 9.37
N PHE A 53 -15.62 3.67 9.33
CA PHE A 53 -14.83 2.52 9.76
C PHE A 53 -15.15 1.33 8.85
N GLY A 54 -14.11 0.71 8.30
CA GLY A 54 -14.21 -0.50 7.50
C GLY A 54 -13.07 -1.45 7.82
N MET A 55 -13.36 -2.74 7.82
CA MET A 55 -12.37 -3.79 8.01
C MET A 55 -12.74 -4.99 7.14
N ALA A 56 -11.74 -5.59 6.51
CA ALA A 56 -11.90 -6.82 5.74
C ALA A 56 -10.72 -7.76 5.93
N VAL A 57 -10.98 -9.05 5.72
CA VAL A 57 -9.98 -10.13 5.69
C VAL A 57 -10.23 -10.93 4.41
N ALA A 58 -9.19 -11.08 3.60
CA ALA A 58 -9.20 -11.94 2.42
C ALA A 58 -8.34 -13.19 2.70
N GLU A 59 -8.91 -14.37 2.47
CA GLU A 59 -8.23 -15.66 2.57
C GLU A 59 -7.61 -16.06 1.23
N LEU A 60 -6.70 -17.03 1.26
CA LEU A 60 -5.98 -17.50 0.06
C LEU A 60 -6.89 -18.16 -0.98
N ASP A 61 -8.04 -18.68 -0.57
CA ASP A 61 -9.05 -19.28 -1.45
C ASP A 61 -9.98 -18.23 -2.11
N GLY A 62 -9.74 -16.95 -1.83
CA GLY A 62 -10.55 -15.83 -2.31
C GLY A 62 -11.72 -15.47 -1.39
N THR A 63 -11.98 -16.19 -0.30
CA THR A 63 -13.04 -15.82 0.64
C THR A 63 -12.73 -14.46 1.27
N VAL A 64 -13.70 -13.54 1.24
CA VAL A 64 -13.56 -12.20 1.83
C VAL A 64 -14.64 -11.99 2.88
N TYR A 65 -14.22 -11.67 4.10
CA TYR A 65 -15.07 -11.22 5.19
C TYR A 65 -14.92 -9.72 5.35
N GLY A 66 -16.00 -9.03 5.75
CA GLY A 66 -15.94 -7.59 5.93
C GLY A 66 -17.05 -7.04 6.81
N VAL A 67 -16.75 -5.92 7.47
CA VAL A 67 -17.66 -5.17 8.36
C VAL A 67 -17.48 -3.67 8.15
N GLY A 68 -18.55 -2.91 8.41
CA GLY A 68 -18.57 -1.45 8.19
C GLY A 68 -18.39 -1.07 6.72
N ASP A 69 -17.70 0.04 6.47
CA ASP A 69 -17.51 0.67 5.16
C ASP A 69 -16.34 0.06 4.36
N TRP A 70 -16.07 -1.25 4.50
CA TRP A 70 -14.87 -1.90 3.94
C TRP A 70 -14.76 -1.83 2.41
N ARG A 71 -15.87 -1.60 1.71
CA ARG A 71 -15.90 -1.41 0.25
C ARG A 71 -15.79 0.04 -0.19
N GLN A 72 -15.78 1.00 0.74
CA GLN A 72 -15.69 2.41 0.40
C GLN A 72 -14.25 2.73 -0.05
N PRO A 73 -14.06 3.30 -1.26
CA PRO A 73 -12.73 3.71 -1.69
C PRO A 73 -12.18 4.86 -0.85
N PHE A 74 -10.87 4.81 -0.60
CA PHE A 74 -10.09 5.87 0.02
C PHE A 74 -8.71 5.97 -0.64
N SER A 75 -8.04 7.12 -0.50
CA SER A 75 -6.68 7.30 -1.02
C SER A 75 -5.68 6.48 -0.20
N ALA A 76 -4.89 5.64 -0.87
CA ALA A 76 -3.93 4.72 -0.24
C ALA A 76 -2.74 5.45 0.42
N GLN A 77 -2.44 6.69 0.01
CA GLN A 77 -1.42 7.53 0.64
C GLN A 77 -0.08 6.79 0.78
N SER A 78 0.60 6.91 1.93
CA SER A 78 1.92 6.28 2.16
C SER A 78 1.92 4.74 2.10
N VAL A 79 0.77 4.06 2.09
CA VAL A 79 0.72 2.59 1.87
C VAL A 79 1.31 2.24 0.50
N THR A 80 1.18 3.15 -0.47
CA THR A 80 1.72 2.99 -1.84
C THR A 80 3.24 2.84 -1.89
N LYS A 81 3.97 3.30 -0.87
CA LYS A 81 5.43 3.20 -0.79
C LYS A 81 5.91 1.74 -0.80
N VAL A 82 5.15 0.84 -0.14
CA VAL A 82 5.46 -0.60 -0.12
C VAL A 82 5.41 -1.18 -1.53
N PHE A 83 4.34 -0.87 -2.26
CA PHE A 83 4.14 -1.40 -3.61
C PHE A 83 5.08 -0.78 -4.63
N THR A 84 5.38 0.51 -4.49
CA THR A 84 6.33 1.21 -5.36
C THR A 84 7.74 0.65 -5.17
N LEU A 85 8.15 0.42 -3.91
CA LEU A 85 9.40 -0.25 -3.59
C LEU A 85 9.46 -1.66 -4.18
N ALA A 86 8.42 -2.46 -3.99
CA ALA A 86 8.37 -3.83 -4.52
C ALA A 86 8.49 -3.84 -6.05
N LEU A 87 7.78 -2.94 -6.72
CA LEU A 87 7.79 -2.82 -8.18
C LEU A 87 9.16 -2.36 -8.72
N ASP A 88 9.82 -1.43 -8.03
CA ASP A 88 11.14 -0.96 -8.44
C ASP A 88 12.21 -2.03 -8.17
N LEU A 89 12.21 -2.68 -7.00
CA LEU A 89 13.11 -3.81 -6.71
C LEU A 89 12.95 -4.97 -7.68
N ALA A 90 11.73 -5.26 -8.13
CA ALA A 90 11.49 -6.30 -9.13
C ALA A 90 12.12 -5.98 -10.50
N ARG A 91 12.50 -4.71 -10.75
CA ARG A 91 13.10 -4.23 -12.00
C ARG A 91 14.59 -3.90 -11.87
N GLU A 92 14.97 -3.22 -10.81
CA GLU A 92 16.33 -2.73 -10.54
C GLU A 92 17.17 -3.74 -9.73
N GLY A 93 16.52 -4.59 -8.93
CA GLY A 93 17.24 -5.42 -7.97
C GLY A 93 17.93 -4.58 -6.91
N ASP A 94 19.18 -4.91 -6.60
CA ASP A 94 19.90 -4.33 -5.47
C ASP A 94 20.50 -2.93 -5.73
N GLU A 95 20.54 -2.44 -6.99
CA GLU A 95 21.11 -1.12 -7.32
C GLU A 95 20.33 0.03 -6.64
N LEU A 96 19.03 -0.16 -6.35
CA LEU A 96 18.22 0.82 -5.60
C LEU A 96 18.86 1.19 -4.25
N TRP A 97 19.58 0.25 -3.62
CA TRP A 97 20.18 0.44 -2.31
C TRP A 97 21.41 1.36 -2.32
N GLU A 98 21.90 1.76 -3.49
CA GLU A 98 22.90 2.83 -3.62
C GLU A 98 22.27 4.22 -3.43
N HIS A 99 20.96 4.34 -3.66
CA HIS A 99 20.22 5.60 -3.63
C HIS A 99 19.38 5.80 -2.36
N VAL A 100 19.03 4.72 -1.67
CA VAL A 100 18.24 4.75 -0.43
C VAL A 100 18.67 3.64 0.53
N GLY A 101 18.76 3.94 1.81
CA GLY A 101 19.11 2.98 2.84
C GLY A 101 17.99 1.99 3.20
N ARG A 102 18.25 1.18 4.22
CA ARG A 102 17.32 0.16 4.76
C ARG A 102 17.05 0.31 6.27
N GLU A 103 17.61 1.34 6.89
CA GLU A 103 17.66 1.48 8.34
C GLU A 103 16.52 2.38 8.87
N PRO A 104 16.00 2.12 10.08
CA PRO A 104 15.08 3.04 10.73
C PRO A 104 15.69 4.44 10.89
N SER A 105 14.89 5.48 10.71
CA SER A 105 15.30 6.85 11.05
C SER A 105 15.07 7.10 12.55
N GLY A 106 16.13 7.34 13.32
CA GLY A 106 16.03 7.71 14.74
C GLY A 106 15.52 9.13 15.01
N ASN A 107 15.47 9.97 13.97
CA ASN A 107 14.94 11.33 13.99
C ASN A 107 13.58 11.41 13.28
N PRO A 108 12.80 12.50 13.46
CA PRO A 108 11.52 12.67 12.79
C PRO A 108 11.64 12.48 11.27
N PHE A 109 10.63 11.84 10.68
CA PHE A 109 10.53 11.40 9.28
C PHE A 109 10.81 12.46 8.19
N ASN A 110 10.94 13.75 8.53
CA ASN A 110 11.13 14.88 7.61
C ASN A 110 12.38 15.72 7.94
N SER A 111 13.40 15.14 8.56
CA SER A 111 14.61 15.88 8.95
C SER A 111 15.55 16.15 7.76
N LEU A 112 15.56 17.39 7.26
CA LEU A 112 16.56 17.84 6.27
C LEU A 112 17.98 17.75 6.80
N ILE A 113 18.16 17.98 8.10
CA ILE A 113 19.47 17.89 8.77
C ILE A 113 20.05 16.49 8.64
N GLN A 114 19.22 15.46 8.80
CA GLN A 114 19.68 14.08 8.64
C GLN A 114 20.08 13.80 7.20
N LEU A 115 19.29 14.28 6.25
CA LEU A 115 19.56 14.11 4.83
C LEU A 115 20.86 14.81 4.40
N GLU A 116 21.21 15.93 5.05
CA GLU A 116 22.50 16.62 4.86
C GLU A 116 23.67 15.75 5.34
N TYR A 117 23.59 15.19 6.57
CA TYR A 117 24.63 14.29 7.10
C TYR A 117 24.82 13.03 6.25
N GLU A 118 23.79 12.60 5.56
CA GLU A 118 23.78 11.40 4.72
C GLU A 118 24.01 11.73 3.23
N ASN A 119 24.48 12.94 2.92
CA ASN A 119 24.81 13.41 1.57
C ASN A 119 23.66 13.21 0.56
N GLY A 120 22.42 13.49 0.97
CA GLY A 120 21.25 13.36 0.12
C GLY A 120 20.71 11.92 -0.04
N ILE A 121 21.28 10.94 0.66
CA ILE A 121 20.80 9.55 0.66
C ILE A 121 19.82 9.35 1.82
N PRO A 122 18.52 9.15 1.57
CA PRO A 122 17.54 8.91 2.63
C PRO A 122 17.70 7.53 3.28
N ARG A 123 17.31 7.41 4.54
CA ARG A 123 17.55 6.19 5.34
C ARG A 123 16.79 4.94 4.97
N ASN A 124 15.56 5.11 4.48
CA ASN A 124 14.69 4.00 4.12
C ASN A 124 13.60 4.49 3.16
N PRO A 125 13.03 3.60 2.34
CA PRO A 125 12.02 3.94 1.34
C PRO A 125 10.66 4.35 1.94
N PHE A 126 10.45 4.19 3.26
CA PHE A 126 9.16 4.44 3.91
C PHE A 126 9.01 5.88 4.44
N ILE A 127 10.12 6.64 4.52
CA ILE A 127 10.08 8.10 4.74
C ILE A 127 9.82 8.82 3.41
N ASN A 128 9.34 10.08 3.45
CA ASN A 128 9.01 10.81 2.22
C ASN A 128 10.22 11.00 1.29
N ALA A 129 11.39 11.31 1.84
CA ALA A 129 12.62 11.43 1.06
C ALA A 129 12.98 10.13 0.33
N GLY A 130 12.91 8.98 1.02
CA GLY A 130 13.16 7.68 0.42
C GLY A 130 12.14 7.31 -0.64
N ALA A 131 10.86 7.56 -0.39
CA ALA A 131 9.81 7.30 -1.36
C ALA A 131 9.95 8.15 -2.63
N LEU A 132 10.40 9.41 -2.50
CA LEU A 132 10.71 10.27 -3.64
C LEU A 132 11.86 9.69 -4.48
N VAL A 133 12.93 9.18 -3.85
CA VAL A 133 14.02 8.49 -4.57
C VAL A 133 13.50 7.27 -5.31
N VAL A 134 12.75 6.39 -4.65
CA VAL A 134 12.18 5.19 -5.29
C VAL A 134 11.26 5.58 -6.47
N THR A 135 10.46 6.63 -6.31
CA THR A 135 9.58 7.14 -7.36
C THR A 135 10.37 7.69 -8.55
N ASP A 136 11.45 8.41 -8.30
CA ASP A 136 12.35 8.96 -9.32
C ASP A 136 13.00 7.85 -10.15
N ARG A 137 13.55 6.83 -9.48
CA ARG A 137 14.18 5.67 -10.13
C ARG A 137 13.17 4.89 -10.98
N LEU A 138 11.98 4.65 -10.43
CA LEU A 138 10.89 4.01 -11.17
C LEU A 138 10.43 4.86 -12.37
N HIS A 139 10.40 6.19 -12.23
CA HIS A 139 10.06 7.10 -13.31
C HIS A 139 11.07 7.00 -14.45
N THR A 140 12.37 7.10 -14.16
CA THR A 140 13.44 6.97 -15.18
C THR A 140 13.27 5.70 -16.03
N ARG A 141 12.80 4.60 -15.42
CA ARG A 141 12.63 3.31 -16.10
C ARG A 141 11.35 3.19 -16.91
N THR A 142 10.27 3.81 -16.43
CA THR A 142 8.92 3.55 -16.96
C THR A 142 8.37 4.71 -17.77
N GLY A 143 8.89 5.92 -17.56
CA GLY A 143 8.29 7.17 -18.05
C GLY A 143 6.98 7.56 -17.34
N ASP A 144 6.40 6.71 -16.49
CA ASP A 144 5.17 6.97 -15.74
C ASP A 144 5.10 6.08 -14.49
N ALA A 145 5.85 6.44 -13.44
CA ALA A 145 5.94 5.65 -12.21
C ALA A 145 4.57 5.39 -11.57
N ALA A 146 3.71 6.42 -11.50
CA ALA A 146 2.38 6.31 -10.93
C ALA A 146 1.47 5.40 -11.78
N GLY A 147 1.55 5.49 -13.10
CA GLY A 147 0.81 4.60 -14.01
C GLY A 147 1.26 3.14 -13.87
N ALA A 148 2.58 2.91 -13.84
CA ALA A 148 3.13 1.57 -13.64
C ALA A 148 2.70 0.96 -12.29
N LEU A 149 2.65 1.77 -11.22
CA LEU A 149 2.12 1.35 -9.94
C LEU A 149 0.63 1.02 -10.01
N LEU A 150 -0.17 1.87 -10.67
CA LEU A 150 -1.62 1.66 -10.79
C LEU A 150 -1.92 0.36 -11.54
N ASP A 151 -1.21 0.09 -12.64
CA ASP A 151 -1.39 -1.13 -13.42
C ASP A 151 -0.93 -2.38 -12.67
N PHE A 152 0.16 -2.27 -11.90
CA PHE A 152 0.56 -3.32 -10.96
C PHE A 152 -0.55 -3.60 -9.95
N LEU A 153 -1.09 -2.59 -9.28
CA LEU A 153 -2.15 -2.76 -8.28
C LEU A 153 -3.46 -3.29 -8.88
N ARG A 154 -3.82 -2.90 -10.10
CA ARG A 154 -4.97 -3.47 -10.83
C ARG A 154 -4.81 -4.96 -11.05
N THR A 155 -3.61 -5.38 -11.42
CA THR A 155 -3.27 -6.79 -11.65
C THR A 155 -3.33 -7.57 -10.34
N GLU A 156 -2.64 -7.10 -9.30
CA GLU A 156 -2.55 -7.80 -8.01
C GLU A 156 -3.89 -7.87 -7.27
N SER A 157 -4.73 -6.84 -7.40
CA SER A 157 -6.06 -6.80 -6.78
C SER A 157 -7.16 -7.46 -7.62
N GLY A 158 -6.89 -7.77 -8.90
CA GLY A 158 -7.91 -8.17 -9.86
C GLY A 158 -8.99 -7.11 -10.11
N ASN A 159 -8.71 -5.83 -9.81
CA ASN A 159 -9.66 -4.73 -9.97
C ASN A 159 -9.20 -3.76 -11.06
N PRO A 160 -9.66 -3.92 -12.32
CA PRO A 160 -9.31 -2.99 -13.41
C PRO A 160 -9.90 -1.58 -13.21
N GLY A 161 -10.87 -1.43 -12.31
CA GLY A 161 -11.53 -0.15 -12.00
C GLY A 161 -10.73 0.76 -11.07
N LEU A 162 -9.60 0.31 -10.50
CA LEU A 162 -8.74 1.18 -9.69
C LEU A 162 -8.31 2.41 -10.51
N THR A 163 -8.36 3.57 -9.87
CA THR A 163 -8.02 4.87 -10.45
C THR A 163 -7.30 5.75 -9.43
N PHE A 164 -6.87 6.92 -9.88
CA PHE A 164 -6.40 8.00 -9.02
C PHE A 164 -7.58 8.85 -8.53
N ASP A 165 -7.58 9.22 -7.25
CA ASP A 165 -8.42 10.27 -6.70
C ASP A 165 -7.86 11.64 -7.12
N LYS A 166 -8.45 12.24 -8.16
CA LYS A 166 -7.99 13.51 -8.74
C LYS A 166 -8.07 14.68 -7.76
N GLU A 167 -9.02 14.65 -6.81
CA GLU A 167 -9.17 15.70 -5.80
C GLU A 167 -8.02 15.64 -4.80
N VAL A 168 -7.65 14.43 -4.37
CA VAL A 168 -6.50 14.21 -3.50
C VAL A 168 -5.20 14.58 -4.22
N ALA A 169 -5.00 14.14 -5.47
CA ALA A 169 -3.81 14.49 -6.25
C ALA A 169 -3.61 16.02 -6.36
N ALA A 170 -4.68 16.75 -6.70
CA ALA A 170 -4.63 18.21 -6.79
C ALA A 170 -4.38 18.87 -5.42
N SER A 171 -4.98 18.33 -4.36
CA SER A 171 -4.80 18.84 -3.00
C SER A 171 -3.37 18.64 -2.48
N GLU A 172 -2.77 17.48 -2.75
CA GLU A 172 -1.37 17.17 -2.43
C GLU A 172 -0.43 18.10 -3.19
N ALA A 173 -0.63 18.26 -4.50
CA ALA A 173 0.17 19.17 -5.33
C ALA A 173 0.12 20.61 -4.80
N GLY A 174 -1.05 21.09 -4.39
CA GLY A 174 -1.23 22.43 -3.81
C GLY A 174 -0.54 22.66 -2.46
N ARG A 175 -0.12 21.59 -1.76
CA ARG A 175 0.55 21.67 -0.44
C ARG A 175 1.90 20.94 -0.39
N GLY A 176 2.44 20.60 -1.56
CA GLY A 176 3.63 19.77 -1.75
C GLY A 176 4.98 20.39 -1.35
N HIS A 177 5.01 21.58 -0.72
CA HIS A 177 6.24 22.35 -0.47
C HIS A 177 7.34 21.57 0.27
N ARG A 178 6.96 20.74 1.24
CA ARG A 178 7.94 19.92 1.98
C ARG A 178 8.58 18.87 1.08
N ASN A 179 7.79 18.19 0.25
CA ASN A 179 8.31 17.21 -0.69
C ASN A 179 9.17 17.88 -1.76
N ALA A 180 8.79 19.07 -2.23
CA ALA A 180 9.61 19.87 -3.14
C ALA A 180 10.96 20.24 -2.54
N ALA A 181 10.99 20.67 -1.26
CA ALA A 181 12.23 20.96 -0.56
C ALA A 181 13.13 19.72 -0.44
N LEU A 182 12.58 18.57 -0.07
CA LEU A 182 13.32 17.30 -0.02
C LEU A 182 13.87 16.91 -1.40
N ALA A 183 13.04 16.98 -2.44
CA ALA A 183 13.42 16.60 -3.80
C ALA A 183 14.54 17.49 -4.36
N HIS A 184 14.42 18.81 -4.24
CA HIS A 184 15.50 19.73 -4.64
C HIS A 184 16.77 19.52 -3.83
N PHE A 185 16.66 19.23 -2.53
CA PHE A 185 17.81 18.96 -1.69
C PHE A 185 18.55 17.71 -2.15
N MET A 186 17.84 16.59 -2.38
CA MET A 186 18.45 15.35 -2.90
C MET A 186 19.00 15.53 -4.32
N ALA A 187 18.34 16.30 -5.18
CA ALA A 187 18.83 16.64 -6.51
C ALA A 187 20.17 17.41 -6.45
N SER A 188 20.36 18.29 -5.46
CA SER A 188 21.62 19.01 -5.27
C SER A 188 22.81 18.10 -4.91
N TYR A 189 22.54 16.91 -4.37
CA TYR A 189 23.52 15.85 -4.10
C TYR A 189 23.61 14.81 -5.23
N GLY A 190 22.85 14.97 -6.32
CA GLY A 190 22.84 14.04 -7.45
C GLY A 190 22.07 12.74 -7.21
N ASN A 191 21.17 12.70 -6.22
CA ASN A 191 20.38 11.50 -5.92
C ASN A 191 18.98 11.50 -6.58
N ILE A 192 18.66 12.53 -7.36
CA ILE A 192 17.43 12.65 -8.15
C ILE A 192 17.82 13.01 -9.59
N ASP A 193 17.35 12.22 -10.54
CA ASP A 193 17.74 12.33 -11.96
C ASP A 193 16.70 13.07 -12.79
N ASN A 194 15.41 12.91 -12.46
CA ASN A 194 14.35 13.57 -13.23
C ASN A 194 14.14 15.02 -12.75
N PRO A 195 13.58 15.89 -13.61
CA PRO A 195 13.17 17.22 -13.17
C PRO A 195 12.23 17.12 -11.95
N VAL A 196 12.55 17.87 -10.89
CA VAL A 196 11.77 17.85 -9.63
C VAL A 196 10.26 18.04 -9.85
N PRO A 197 9.78 18.95 -10.72
CA PRO A 197 8.35 19.05 -11.00
C PRO A 197 7.72 17.74 -11.49
N ASP A 198 8.40 17.01 -12.36
CA ASP A 198 7.92 15.77 -12.95
C ASP A 198 7.91 14.63 -11.92
N LEU A 199 8.95 14.56 -11.08
CA LEU A 199 8.99 13.65 -9.93
C LEU A 199 7.81 13.91 -8.96
N LEU A 200 7.55 15.18 -8.64
CA LEU A 200 6.49 15.53 -7.71
C LEU A 200 5.11 15.17 -8.26
N ASP A 201 4.85 15.39 -9.56
CA ASP A 201 3.60 14.96 -10.20
C ASP A 201 3.38 13.45 -10.04
N GLN A 202 4.41 12.65 -10.34
CA GLN A 202 4.36 11.20 -10.19
C GLN A 202 4.11 10.79 -8.73
N TYR A 203 4.81 11.39 -7.78
CA TYR A 203 4.66 11.07 -6.36
C TYR A 203 3.26 11.43 -5.82
N PHE A 204 2.69 12.58 -6.21
CA PHE A 204 1.34 12.97 -5.78
C PHE A 204 0.26 12.09 -6.40
N ARG A 205 0.41 11.74 -7.70
CA ARG A 205 -0.46 10.76 -8.36
C ARG A 205 -0.38 9.41 -7.66
N GLN A 206 0.82 8.93 -7.35
CA GLN A 206 1.02 7.72 -6.55
C GLN A 206 0.23 7.79 -5.23
N CYS A 207 0.39 8.84 -4.41
CA CYS A 207 -0.34 8.95 -3.13
C CYS A 207 -1.86 8.94 -3.31
N SER A 208 -2.36 9.41 -4.45
CA SER A 208 -3.78 9.49 -4.77
C SER A 208 -4.41 8.19 -5.29
N VAL A 209 -3.65 7.11 -5.47
CA VAL A 209 -4.22 5.82 -5.88
C VAL A 209 -5.32 5.41 -4.89
N GLU A 210 -6.50 5.11 -5.41
CA GLU A 210 -7.61 4.61 -4.61
C GLU A 210 -7.35 3.18 -4.15
N ALA A 211 -7.80 2.85 -2.95
CA ALA A 211 -7.83 1.51 -2.41
C ALA A 211 -9.20 1.27 -1.75
N SER A 212 -9.67 0.03 -1.85
CA SER A 212 -10.78 -0.52 -1.08
C SER A 212 -10.50 -2.00 -0.86
N ALA A 213 -11.16 -2.64 0.11
CA ALA A 213 -11.03 -4.08 0.23
C ALA A 213 -11.67 -4.81 -0.97
N PRO A 214 -11.14 -5.98 -1.35
CA PRO A 214 -11.45 -6.63 -2.62
C PRO A 214 -12.94 -6.94 -2.79
N THR A 215 -13.46 -6.69 -3.99
CA THR A 215 -14.88 -6.90 -4.32
C THR A 215 -15.18 -8.29 -4.88
N SER A 216 -14.15 -9.07 -5.25
CA SER A 216 -14.27 -10.40 -5.84
C SER A 216 -13.36 -11.40 -5.12
N PRO A 217 -13.76 -12.69 -5.02
CA PRO A 217 -12.87 -13.79 -4.68
C PRO A 217 -11.91 -14.05 -5.84
N SER A 218 -10.98 -13.12 -6.07
CA SER A 218 -9.84 -13.37 -6.91
C SER A 218 -8.75 -13.95 -6.01
N PRO A 219 -8.19 -15.13 -6.29
CA PRO A 219 -7.02 -15.58 -5.56
C PRO A 219 -5.96 -14.47 -5.64
N PRO A 220 -5.23 -14.17 -4.55
CA PRO A 220 -4.15 -13.20 -4.63
C PRO A 220 -3.24 -13.60 -5.79
N ALA A 221 -2.92 -12.66 -6.68
CA ALA A 221 -1.89 -12.91 -7.68
C ALA A 221 -0.65 -13.44 -6.92
N SER A 222 -0.06 -14.51 -7.44
CA SER A 222 1.09 -15.14 -6.82
C SER A 222 2.18 -14.08 -6.64
N TRP A 223 2.48 -13.74 -5.37
CA TRP A 223 3.59 -12.84 -5.06
C TRP A 223 4.85 -13.36 -5.75
N PRO A 224 5.62 -12.52 -6.46
CA PRO A 224 6.88 -12.93 -7.04
C PRO A 224 7.84 -13.32 -5.90
N GLY A 225 7.95 -14.63 -5.63
CA GLY A 225 8.76 -15.16 -4.53
C GLY A 225 8.22 -16.41 -3.83
N THR A 226 6.94 -16.80 -4.03
CA THR A 226 6.49 -18.13 -3.59
C THR A 226 7.01 -19.16 -4.57
N ALA A 227 8.24 -19.63 -4.34
CA ALA A 227 8.76 -20.81 -5.00
C ALA A 227 7.76 -21.96 -4.82
N SER A 228 7.22 -22.48 -5.92
CA SER A 228 6.53 -23.76 -5.93
C SER A 228 7.47 -24.80 -5.32
N GLU A 229 7.05 -25.42 -4.20
CA GLU A 229 7.79 -26.54 -3.61
C GLU A 229 8.06 -27.60 -4.69
N PRO A 230 9.32 -28.05 -4.86
CA PRO A 230 9.60 -29.15 -5.76
C PRO A 230 8.91 -30.39 -5.22
N THR A 231 8.02 -30.94 -6.03
CA THR A 231 7.35 -32.22 -5.76
C THR A 231 8.43 -33.28 -5.58
N ALA A 232 8.52 -33.86 -4.38
CA ALA A 232 9.45 -34.96 -4.11
C ALA A 232 9.11 -36.14 -5.04
N PRO A 233 10.11 -36.79 -5.67
CA PRO A 233 9.85 -37.96 -6.50
C PRO A 233 9.37 -39.11 -5.61
N ALA A 234 8.26 -39.73 -6.00
CA ALA A 234 7.74 -40.93 -5.36
C ALA A 234 8.77 -42.06 -5.45
N SER A 235 9.12 -42.64 -4.30
CA SER A 235 9.85 -43.90 -4.15
C SER A 235 8.97 -45.11 -4.38
#